data_AF-A0AAD7GB05-F1
#
_entry.id   AF-A0AAD7GB05-F1
#
_cell.length_a   1.000
_cell.length_b   1.000
_cell.length_c   1.000
_cell.angle_alpha   90.00
_cell.angle_beta   90.00
_cell.angle_gamma   90.00
#
_symmetry.space_group_name_H-M   'P 1'
#
loop_
_entity.id
_entity.type
_entity.pdbx_description
1 polymer ?
#
loop_
_entity_poly.entity_id
_entity_poly.type
_entity_poly.pdbx_seq_one_letter_code
_entity_poly.pdbx_strand_id
1 'polypeptide(L)'
;MTKHSKNNTASSVFSYAEHRIASAFYGTKRQRLGNESMRRFDACALCLHTARDPVTCKDGHLFCKECAVNDLLSQKKDLKRQKDKAEQIRKDMEAQVQSAKAAARERVLQDFERGQLGLAATPSASVSASESAATGSKRPFSTAFEFSPSHVSDLVAQAEEAAARVIAKEQVEAAKGVLPDFWLPSLTPTFGGVAARDVLAAGGKSGQSKIGPVCRGGGERHSFALKDLIPVKFSYHTEGKEGAGAKESKDPGEAVCPSCMKKLSNNVIMFLMKPCAHVICRTCTETLVRPPPPGPAAAASTSSKTPTVTDDAGLPKESGEEAHVCIVCDAQLRKKDIIELKREGTGFASGGLAETSRGGISFQG
;
A
#
# COMPACT_ATOMS: atom_id res chain seq x y z
N MET A 1 -53.68 33.17 31.62
CA MET A 1 -52.31 32.79 31.21
C MET A 1 -52.39 32.12 29.86
N THR A 2 -51.97 32.83 28.82
CA THR A 2 -51.97 32.34 27.44
C THR A 2 -51.06 31.10 27.35
N LYS A 3 -51.68 29.95 27.08
CA LYS A 3 -50.98 28.72 26.72
C LYS A 3 -50.35 28.95 25.34
N HIS A 4 -49.20 29.61 25.28
CA HIS A 4 -48.36 29.55 24.09
C HIS A 4 -47.99 28.08 23.92
N SER A 5 -48.45 27.46 22.84
CA SER A 5 -47.93 26.17 22.45
C SER A 5 -46.43 26.34 22.31
N LYS A 6 -45.66 25.64 23.15
CA LYS A 6 -44.21 25.57 23.00
C LYS A 6 -43.96 24.75 21.74
N ASN A 7 -44.06 25.39 20.58
CA ASN A 7 -43.61 24.80 19.34
C ASN A 7 -42.09 24.65 19.45
N ASN A 8 -41.55 23.55 18.94
CA ASN A 8 -40.12 23.22 18.99
C ASN A 8 -39.18 24.31 18.40
N THR A 9 -39.73 25.30 17.70
CA THR A 9 -39.02 26.45 17.12
C THR A 9 -39.01 27.70 18.00
N ALA A 10 -39.65 27.68 19.17
CA ALA A 10 -39.82 28.88 20.01
C ALA A 10 -38.67 29.13 21.00
N SER A 11 -37.76 28.16 21.22
CA SER A 11 -36.55 28.35 22.02
C SER A 11 -35.31 28.42 21.14
N SER A 12 -34.42 29.38 21.43
CA SER A 12 -33.10 29.50 20.78
C SER A 12 -32.10 28.43 21.23
N VAL A 13 -32.49 27.59 22.20
CA VAL A 13 -31.71 26.48 22.72
C VAL A 13 -32.45 25.19 22.41
N PHE A 14 -31.76 24.26 21.76
CA PHE A 14 -32.30 22.93 21.51
C PHE A 14 -32.52 22.18 22.82
N SER A 15 -33.67 21.54 22.93
CA SER A 15 -33.94 20.63 24.03
C SER A 15 -33.02 19.40 23.96
N TYR A 16 -32.83 18.71 25.08
CA TYR A 16 -32.02 17.48 25.11
C TYR A 16 -32.51 16.41 24.12
N ALA A 17 -33.84 16.31 23.93
CA ALA A 17 -34.43 15.37 22.97
C ALA A 17 -34.09 15.75 21.51
N GLU A 18 -34.12 17.03 21.18
CA GLU A 18 -33.74 17.54 19.85
C GLU A 18 -32.25 17.41 19.62
N HIS A 19 -31.40 17.67 20.60
CA HIS A 19 -29.96 17.41 20.51
C HIS A 19 -29.67 15.92 20.25
N ARG A 20 -30.40 15.01 20.90
CA ARG A 20 -30.25 13.57 20.64
C ARG A 20 -30.66 13.20 19.21
N ILE A 21 -31.76 13.76 18.71
CA ILE A 21 -32.22 13.53 17.32
C ILE A 21 -31.22 14.15 16.33
N ALA A 22 -30.80 15.40 16.55
CA ALA A 22 -29.81 16.07 15.72
C ALA A 22 -28.46 15.32 15.72
N SER A 23 -27.99 14.81 16.86
CA SER A 23 -26.77 14.00 16.94
C SER A 23 -26.86 12.66 16.21
N ALA A 24 -28.06 12.13 16.00
CA ALA A 24 -28.28 10.93 15.20
C ALA A 24 -28.18 11.23 13.68
N PHE A 25 -28.45 12.47 13.25
CA PHE A 25 -28.43 12.88 11.85
C PHE A 25 -27.16 13.62 11.43
N TYR A 26 -26.60 14.44 12.31
CA TYR A 26 -25.47 15.35 12.09
C TYR A 26 -24.29 15.05 13.03
N GLY A 27 -23.09 15.47 12.64
CA GLY A 27 -21.85 15.23 13.38
C GLY A 27 -21.27 13.82 13.18
N THR A 28 -20.32 13.44 14.05
CA THR A 28 -19.67 12.13 14.00
C THR A 28 -20.59 11.06 14.59
N LYS A 29 -21.10 10.16 13.75
CA LYS A 29 -21.94 9.05 14.19
C LYS A 29 -21.05 7.89 14.63
N ARG A 30 -21.19 7.47 15.88
CA ARG A 30 -20.52 6.29 16.41
C ARG A 30 -21.55 5.19 16.62
N GLN A 31 -21.31 4.02 16.02
CA GLN A 31 -22.16 2.86 16.19
C GLN A 31 -21.31 1.66 16.60
N ARG A 32 -21.76 0.94 17.63
CA ARG A 32 -21.17 -0.32 18.03
C ARG A 32 -21.63 -1.42 17.07
N LEU A 33 -20.69 -2.07 16.42
CA LEU A 33 -20.92 -3.22 15.55
C LEU A 33 -21.21 -4.46 16.40
N GLY A 34 -22.21 -5.24 15.98
CA GLY A 34 -22.51 -6.54 16.56
C GLY A 34 -21.49 -7.61 16.14
N ASN A 35 -21.54 -8.78 16.80
CA ASN A 35 -20.67 -9.92 16.46
C ASN A 35 -20.89 -10.41 15.02
N GLU A 36 -22.11 -10.29 14.49
CA GLU A 36 -22.45 -10.67 13.11
C GLU A 36 -21.81 -9.78 12.05
N SER A 37 -21.44 -8.55 12.41
CA SER A 37 -20.72 -7.63 11.53
C SER A 37 -19.20 -7.89 11.51
N MET A 38 -18.71 -8.81 12.36
CA MET A 38 -17.31 -9.19 12.43
C MET A 38 -17.11 -10.53 11.73
N ARG A 39 -15.98 -10.67 11.03
CA ARG A 39 -15.58 -11.96 10.47
C ARG A 39 -15.32 -12.94 11.62
N ARG A 40 -15.81 -14.18 11.48
CA ARG A 40 -15.49 -15.24 12.46
C ARG A 40 -13.99 -15.51 12.50
N PHE A 41 -13.48 -15.89 13.67
CA PHE A 41 -12.08 -16.17 13.90
C PHE A 41 -11.53 -17.31 13.02
N ASP A 42 -12.39 -18.25 12.63
CA ASP A 42 -12.10 -19.42 11.79
C ASP A 42 -12.46 -19.21 10.30
N ALA A 43 -12.93 -18.02 9.91
CA ALA A 43 -13.37 -17.75 8.55
C ALA A 43 -12.24 -17.22 7.65
N CYS A 44 -12.22 -17.68 6.40
CA CYS A 44 -11.32 -17.21 5.36
C CYS A 44 -11.65 -15.76 4.96
N ALA A 45 -10.62 -14.91 4.83
CA ALA A 45 -10.80 -13.50 4.46
C ALA A 45 -11.24 -13.30 2.99
N LEU A 46 -11.10 -14.31 2.12
CA LEU A 46 -11.52 -14.24 0.71
C LEU A 46 -12.93 -14.77 0.47
N CYS A 47 -13.29 -15.92 1.06
CA CYS A 47 -14.60 -16.56 0.82
C CYS A 47 -15.58 -16.43 2.00
N LEU A 48 -15.16 -15.88 3.15
CA LEU A 48 -15.97 -15.65 4.36
C LEU A 48 -16.62 -16.88 5.01
N HIS A 49 -16.49 -18.05 4.42
CA HIS A 49 -16.80 -19.34 5.04
C HIS A 49 -15.68 -19.81 5.97
N THR A 50 -15.99 -20.76 6.85
CA THR A 50 -15.00 -21.48 7.67
C THR A 50 -13.87 -22.02 6.78
N ALA A 51 -12.63 -21.73 7.17
CA ALA A 51 -11.47 -21.97 6.34
C ALA A 51 -11.20 -23.48 6.19
N ARG A 52 -11.12 -23.95 4.94
CA ARG A 52 -10.68 -25.31 4.59
C ARG A 52 -9.18 -25.30 4.38
N ASP A 53 -8.47 -26.22 5.03
CA ASP A 53 -7.00 -26.22 5.10
C ASP A 53 -6.45 -24.81 5.38
N PRO A 54 -6.72 -24.29 6.59
CA PRO A 54 -6.43 -22.90 6.90
C PRO A 54 -4.94 -22.59 6.79
N VAL A 55 -4.64 -21.52 6.06
CA VAL A 55 -3.30 -20.97 5.88
C VAL A 55 -3.30 -19.50 6.27
N THR A 56 -2.18 -18.98 6.75
CA THR A 56 -2.04 -17.58 7.13
C THR A 56 -0.88 -16.88 6.42
N CYS A 57 -1.00 -15.55 6.30
CA CYS A 57 0.09 -14.65 5.92
C CYS A 57 1.06 -14.38 7.07
N LYS A 58 2.17 -13.71 6.75
CA LYS A 58 3.10 -13.10 7.73
C LYS A 58 2.40 -12.16 8.72
N ASP A 59 1.39 -11.42 8.26
CA ASP A 59 0.64 -10.48 9.10
C ASP A 59 -0.54 -11.14 9.83
N GLY A 60 -0.77 -12.44 9.66
CA GLY A 60 -1.77 -13.17 10.42
C GLY A 60 -3.20 -13.20 9.86
N HIS A 61 -3.43 -12.78 8.61
CA HIS A 61 -4.74 -12.97 7.96
C HIS A 61 -4.97 -14.44 7.59
N LEU A 62 -6.19 -14.96 7.79
CA LEU A 62 -6.55 -16.37 7.58
C LEU A 62 -7.21 -16.59 6.20
N PHE A 63 -6.79 -17.63 5.48
CA PHE A 63 -7.32 -18.01 4.17
C PHE A 63 -7.51 -19.52 4.04
N CYS A 64 -8.39 -19.94 3.13
CA CYS A 64 -8.33 -21.30 2.60
C CYS A 64 -7.11 -21.42 1.67
N LYS A 65 -6.42 -22.57 1.70
CA LYS A 65 -5.29 -22.84 0.80
C LYS A 65 -5.64 -22.63 -0.67
N GLU A 66 -6.81 -23.10 -1.10
CA GLU A 66 -7.31 -22.95 -2.48
C GLU A 66 -7.56 -21.48 -2.84
N CYS A 67 -8.25 -20.73 -1.97
CA CYS A 67 -8.54 -19.32 -2.20
C CYS A 67 -7.26 -18.47 -2.29
N ALA A 68 -6.30 -18.72 -1.40
CA ALA A 68 -5.01 -18.03 -1.39
C ALA A 68 -4.23 -18.27 -2.69
N VAL A 69 -4.16 -19.51 -3.15
CA VAL A 69 -3.45 -19.87 -4.39
C VAL A 69 -4.16 -19.27 -5.61
N ASN A 70 -5.49 -19.35 -5.68
CA ASN A 70 -6.26 -18.80 -6.79
C ASN A 70 -6.14 -17.27 -6.88
N ASP A 71 -6.20 -16.55 -5.76
CA ASP A 71 -5.99 -15.10 -5.72
C ASP A 71 -4.55 -14.74 -6.12
N LEU A 72 -3.55 -15.53 -5.70
CA LEU A 72 -2.18 -15.29 -6.16
C LEU A 72 -2.02 -15.46 -7.68
N LEU A 73 -2.69 -16.47 -8.26
CA LEU A 73 -2.67 -16.71 -9.70
C LEU A 73 -3.39 -15.61 -10.47
N SER A 74 -4.54 -15.13 -9.99
CA SER A 74 -5.25 -14.00 -10.62
C SER A 74 -4.42 -12.73 -10.58
N GLN A 75 -3.85 -12.39 -9.41
CA GLN A 75 -2.98 -11.23 -9.26
C GLN A 75 -1.74 -11.31 -10.17
N LYS A 76 -1.11 -12.48 -10.30
CA LYS A 76 0.02 -12.64 -11.24
C LYS A 76 -0.38 -12.46 -12.70
N LYS A 77 -1.58 -12.94 -13.09
CA LYS A 77 -2.12 -12.74 -14.45
C LYS A 77 -2.42 -11.26 -14.72
N ASP A 78 -3.01 -10.57 -13.75
CA ASP A 78 -3.31 -9.14 -13.85
C ASP A 78 -2.05 -8.29 -13.90
N LEU A 79 -1.06 -8.59 -13.07
CA LEU A 79 0.25 -7.94 -13.10
C LEU A 79 0.97 -8.17 -14.43
N LYS A 80 0.87 -9.37 -15.02
CA LYS A 80 1.39 -9.63 -16.37
C LYS A 80 0.69 -8.75 -17.40
N ARG A 81 -0.65 -8.73 -17.42
CA ARG A 81 -1.44 -7.89 -18.33
C ARG A 81 -1.11 -6.40 -18.19
N GLN A 82 -0.92 -5.91 -16.97
CA GLN A 82 -0.55 -4.53 -16.70
C GLN A 82 0.87 -4.21 -17.19
N LYS A 83 1.82 -5.14 -17.01
CA LYS A 83 3.19 -5.00 -17.53
C LYS A 83 3.21 -4.99 -19.05
N ASP A 84 2.51 -5.92 -19.70
CA ASP A 84 2.44 -6.02 -21.16
C ASP A 84 1.84 -4.72 -21.76
N LYS A 85 0.76 -4.20 -21.17
CA LYS A 85 0.15 -2.91 -21.58
C LYS A 85 1.07 -1.72 -21.35
N ALA A 86 1.75 -1.66 -20.20
CA ALA A 86 2.70 -0.60 -19.90
C ALA A 86 3.92 -0.62 -20.86
N GLU A 87 4.39 -1.82 -21.24
CA GLU A 87 5.45 -1.98 -22.24
C GLU A 87 5.01 -1.56 -23.64
N GLN A 88 3.76 -1.86 -24.03
CA GLN A 88 3.19 -1.38 -25.31
C GLN A 88 3.10 0.14 -25.34
N ILE A 89 2.48 0.76 -24.32
CA ILE A 89 2.39 2.22 -24.21
C ILE A 89 3.78 2.85 -24.26
N ARG A 90 4.77 2.26 -23.56
CA ARG A 90 6.14 2.77 -23.58
C ARG A 90 6.76 2.71 -24.97
N LYS A 91 6.57 1.62 -25.72
CA LYS A 91 7.06 1.50 -27.10
C LYS A 91 6.38 2.52 -28.03
N ASP A 92 5.08 2.72 -27.89
CA ASP A 92 4.33 3.69 -28.69
C ASP A 92 4.78 5.12 -28.39
N MET A 93 4.98 5.46 -27.12
CA MET A 93 5.52 6.76 -26.70
C MET A 93 6.94 6.97 -27.21
N GLU A 94 7.81 5.95 -27.12
CA GLU A 94 9.17 6.01 -27.69
C GLU A 94 9.13 6.22 -29.21
N ALA A 95 8.24 5.54 -29.94
CA ALA A 95 8.05 5.73 -31.38
C ALA A 95 7.52 7.13 -31.74
N GLN A 96 6.56 7.66 -30.97
CA GLN A 96 6.06 9.03 -31.13
C GLN A 96 7.17 10.07 -30.91
N VAL A 97 8.01 9.86 -29.89
CA VAL A 97 9.16 10.73 -29.61
C VAL A 97 10.17 10.70 -30.76
N GLN A 98 10.45 9.52 -31.34
CA GLN A 98 11.37 9.43 -32.49
C GLN A 98 10.78 10.09 -33.75
N SER A 99 9.49 9.86 -34.01
CA SER A 99 8.77 10.51 -35.12
C SER A 99 8.75 12.03 -34.97
N ALA A 100 8.45 12.54 -33.77
CA ALA A 100 8.45 13.97 -33.47
C ALA A 100 9.85 14.59 -33.65
N LYS A 101 10.92 13.89 -33.22
CA LYS A 101 12.31 14.33 -33.46
C LYS A 101 12.67 14.35 -34.93
N ALA A 102 12.24 13.36 -35.72
CA ALA A 102 12.47 13.34 -37.16
C ALA A 102 11.74 14.49 -37.87
N ALA A 103 10.46 14.70 -37.55
CA ALA A 103 9.65 15.80 -38.07
C ALA A 103 10.20 17.18 -37.67
N ALA A 104 10.80 17.31 -36.47
CA ALA A 104 11.51 18.52 -36.05
C ALA A 104 12.65 18.87 -36.99
N ARG A 105 13.50 17.86 -37.27
CA ARG A 105 14.69 18.02 -38.12
C ARG A 105 14.28 18.38 -39.54
N GLU A 106 13.24 17.73 -40.07
CA GLU A 106 12.73 18.04 -41.40
C GLU A 106 12.19 19.49 -41.50
N ARG A 107 11.47 19.99 -40.47
CA ARG A 107 11.02 21.39 -40.47
C ARG A 107 12.17 22.40 -40.47
N VAL A 108 13.20 22.16 -39.65
CA VAL A 108 14.39 23.03 -39.61
C VAL A 108 15.09 23.05 -40.97
N LEU A 109 15.22 21.89 -41.63
CA LEU A 109 15.78 21.80 -42.99
C LEU A 109 14.94 22.55 -44.03
N GLN A 110 13.61 22.39 -44.01
CA GLN A 110 12.71 23.10 -44.94
C GLN A 110 12.74 24.62 -44.75
N ASP A 111 12.79 25.10 -43.51
CA ASP A 111 12.86 26.54 -43.23
C ASP A 111 14.22 27.12 -43.62
N PHE A 112 15.30 26.33 -43.48
CA PHE A 112 16.62 26.68 -44.00
C PHE A 112 16.64 26.75 -45.54
N GLU A 113 16.08 25.75 -46.23
CA GLU A 113 15.96 25.72 -47.70
C GLU A 113 15.13 26.90 -48.23
N ARG A 114 13.99 27.21 -47.59
CA ARG A 114 13.17 28.39 -47.91
C ARG A 114 13.93 29.70 -47.69
N GLY A 115 14.71 29.80 -46.61
CA GLY A 115 15.54 30.96 -46.33
C GLY A 115 16.68 31.18 -47.34
N GLN A 116 17.26 30.11 -47.87
CA GLN A 116 18.28 30.15 -48.92
C GLN A 116 17.70 30.48 -50.31
N LEU A 117 16.53 29.94 -50.65
CA LEU A 117 15.85 30.19 -51.93
C LEU A 117 15.15 31.57 -52.00
N GLY A 118 14.99 32.26 -50.87
CA GLY A 118 14.33 33.57 -50.75
C GLY A 118 15.19 34.81 -51.04
N LEU A 119 16.47 34.65 -51.40
CA LEU A 119 17.42 35.76 -51.65
C LEU A 119 17.22 36.49 -53.00
N ALA A 120 15.97 36.68 -53.43
CA ALA A 120 15.60 37.60 -54.51
C ALA A 120 14.39 38.50 -54.18
N ALA A 121 13.85 38.48 -52.96
CA ALA A 121 12.78 39.41 -52.57
C ALA A 121 12.93 39.89 -51.11
N THR A 122 13.28 41.18 -50.99
CA THR A 122 13.24 42.13 -49.85
C THR A 122 13.00 41.61 -48.41
N PRO A 123 13.73 42.15 -47.40
CA PRO A 123 13.58 41.72 -46.01
C PRO A 123 12.27 42.27 -45.43
N SER A 124 11.34 41.38 -45.04
CA SER A 124 10.20 41.77 -44.22
C SER A 124 9.75 40.64 -43.31
N ALA A 125 9.47 41.05 -42.06
CA ALA A 125 8.68 40.37 -41.04
C ALA A 125 9.31 39.17 -40.31
N SER A 126 10.10 39.51 -39.29
CA SER A 126 10.21 38.74 -38.05
C SER A 126 8.84 38.61 -37.35
N VAL A 127 8.43 37.39 -37.01
CA VAL A 127 7.39 37.14 -36.00
C VAL A 127 8.05 36.85 -34.63
N SER A 128 7.42 37.41 -33.60
CA SER A 128 7.94 37.79 -32.28
C SER A 128 8.30 36.65 -31.31
N ALA A 129 9.30 36.86 -30.43
CA ALA A 129 9.09 37.30 -29.03
C ALA A 129 10.29 36.98 -28.10
N SER A 130 10.93 38.02 -27.55
CA SER A 130 11.26 38.15 -26.12
C SER A 130 11.77 39.57 -25.86
N GLU A 131 11.15 40.26 -24.91
CA GLU A 131 11.56 41.56 -24.40
C GLU A 131 12.97 41.50 -23.80
N SER A 132 13.80 42.48 -24.16
CA SER A 132 14.68 43.18 -23.22
C SER A 132 15.11 44.49 -23.86
N ALA A 133 14.62 45.59 -23.28
CA ALA A 133 15.06 46.93 -23.62
C ALA A 133 16.54 47.12 -23.24
N ALA A 134 17.39 47.40 -24.21
CA ALA A 134 18.66 48.09 -24.02
C ALA A 134 19.10 48.76 -25.34
N THR A 135 18.90 50.07 -25.37
CA THR A 135 19.74 51.11 -25.97
C THR A 135 20.44 50.83 -27.29
N GLY A 136 20.02 51.57 -28.32
CA GLY A 136 20.56 51.49 -29.67
C GLY A 136 22.05 51.79 -29.78
N SER A 137 22.69 51.08 -30.70
CA SER A 137 23.88 51.56 -31.39
C SER A 137 23.84 51.04 -32.83
N LYS A 138 23.65 51.97 -33.77
CA LYS A 138 23.71 51.71 -35.22
C LYS A 138 25.16 51.38 -35.56
N ARG A 139 25.46 50.15 -35.96
CA ARG A 139 26.77 49.80 -36.53
C ARG A 139 26.76 50.02 -38.05
N PRO A 140 27.84 50.59 -38.63
CA PRO A 140 27.89 50.89 -40.05
C PRO A 140 28.08 49.61 -40.88
N PHE A 141 27.42 49.62 -42.03
CA PHE A 141 27.49 48.65 -43.12
C PHE A 141 28.89 48.71 -43.76
N SER A 142 29.78 47.78 -43.43
CA SER A 142 30.87 47.28 -44.30
C SER A 142 31.85 46.39 -43.53
N THR A 143 31.46 45.15 -43.30
CA THR A 143 32.40 44.03 -43.28
C THR A 143 31.75 42.94 -44.09
N ALA A 144 32.41 42.53 -45.18
CA ALA A 144 31.95 41.46 -46.06
C ALA A 144 31.53 40.26 -45.21
N PHE A 145 30.27 39.84 -45.37
CA PHE A 145 29.74 38.65 -44.71
C PHE A 145 30.46 37.45 -45.32
N GLU A 146 31.51 37.00 -44.65
CA GLU A 146 32.28 35.83 -45.08
C GLU A 146 31.50 34.58 -44.68
N PHE A 147 30.85 33.98 -45.67
CA PHE A 147 30.07 32.76 -45.53
C PHE A 147 31.00 31.60 -45.19
N SER A 148 31.16 31.30 -43.91
CA SER A 148 31.91 30.13 -43.45
C SER A 148 30.98 28.92 -43.26
N PRO A 149 31.31 27.75 -43.83
CA PRO A 149 30.54 26.53 -43.66
C PRO A 149 30.33 26.13 -42.18
N SER A 150 31.29 26.46 -41.31
CA SER A 150 31.24 26.18 -39.87
C SER A 150 30.21 27.03 -39.14
N HIS A 151 30.06 28.30 -39.50
CA HIS A 151 29.06 29.18 -38.87
C HIS A 151 27.64 28.78 -39.26
N VAL A 152 27.45 28.25 -40.47
CA VAL A 152 26.17 27.69 -40.91
C VAL A 152 25.81 26.43 -40.11
N SER A 153 26.78 25.54 -39.87
CA SER A 153 26.53 24.36 -39.03
C SER A 153 26.19 24.73 -37.58
N ASP A 154 26.79 25.78 -37.03
CA ASP A 154 26.50 26.22 -35.66
C ASP A 154 25.10 26.83 -35.53
N LEU A 155 24.65 27.60 -36.52
CA LEU A 155 23.29 28.16 -36.56
C LEU A 155 22.24 27.07 -36.75
N VAL A 156 22.51 26.07 -37.60
CA VAL A 156 21.64 24.89 -37.75
C VAL A 156 21.55 24.11 -36.45
N ALA A 157 22.67 23.86 -35.77
CA ALA A 157 22.68 23.16 -34.49
C ALA A 157 21.89 23.90 -33.40
N GLN A 158 21.99 25.23 -33.33
CA GLN A 158 21.21 26.05 -32.40
C GLN A 158 19.70 26.03 -32.71
N ALA A 159 19.34 26.07 -34.00
CA ALA A 159 17.94 25.98 -34.44
C ALA A 159 17.34 24.59 -34.16
N GLU A 160 18.11 23.52 -34.38
CA GLU A 160 17.72 22.15 -34.04
C GLU A 160 17.52 21.98 -32.53
N GLU A 161 18.39 22.57 -31.69
CA GLU A 161 18.26 22.50 -30.24
C GLU A 161 17.02 23.29 -29.75
N ALA A 162 16.76 24.46 -30.31
CA ALA A 162 15.58 25.27 -29.99
C ALA A 162 14.28 24.55 -30.38
N ALA A 163 14.22 23.96 -31.58
CA ALA A 163 13.08 23.17 -32.04
C ALA A 163 12.87 21.92 -31.16
N ALA A 164 13.95 21.23 -30.77
CA ALA A 164 13.90 20.09 -29.88
C ALA A 164 13.34 20.45 -28.49
N ARG A 165 13.61 21.66 -27.97
CA ARG A 165 13.08 22.14 -26.67
C ARG A 165 11.58 22.41 -26.71
N VAL A 166 11.05 22.96 -27.81
CA VAL A 166 9.60 23.20 -27.98
C VAL A 166 8.85 21.87 -28.07
N ILE A 167 9.37 20.95 -28.88
CA ILE A 167 8.77 19.62 -29.07
C ILE A 167 8.84 18.82 -27.77
N ALA A 168 9.94 18.90 -27.01
CA ALA A 168 10.01 18.27 -25.70
C ALA A 168 8.89 18.75 -24.75
N LYS A 169 8.50 20.04 -24.78
CA LYS A 169 7.38 20.56 -23.99
C LYS A 169 6.03 20.03 -24.49
N GLU A 170 5.78 20.06 -25.80
CA GLU A 170 4.56 19.52 -26.40
C GLU A 170 4.39 18.02 -26.15
N GLN A 171 5.49 17.25 -26.19
CA GLN A 171 5.50 15.81 -25.90
C GLN A 171 5.22 15.54 -24.42
N VAL A 172 5.74 16.37 -23.51
CA VAL A 172 5.41 16.28 -22.07
C VAL A 172 3.93 16.60 -21.82
N GLU A 173 3.34 17.50 -22.60
CA GLU A 173 1.92 17.82 -22.52
C GLU A 173 1.04 16.72 -23.13
N ALA A 174 1.41 16.18 -24.29
CA ALA A 174 0.74 15.04 -24.90
C ALA A 174 0.82 13.77 -24.02
N ALA A 175 1.96 13.54 -23.36
CA ALA A 175 2.15 12.42 -22.44
C ALA A 175 1.24 12.50 -21.20
N LYS A 176 0.82 13.70 -20.77
CA LYS A 176 -0.16 13.85 -19.67
C LYS A 176 -1.53 13.29 -20.06
N GLY A 177 -1.88 13.24 -21.35
CA GLY A 177 -3.16 12.72 -21.85
C GLY A 177 -3.19 11.22 -22.15
N VAL A 178 -2.04 10.53 -22.12
CA VAL A 178 -1.94 9.08 -22.43
C VAL A 178 -1.88 8.20 -21.17
N LEU A 179 -1.81 8.81 -19.99
CA LEU A 179 -1.83 8.07 -18.72
C LEU A 179 -3.18 7.36 -18.56
N PRO A 180 -3.22 6.09 -18.09
CA PRO A 180 -4.46 5.37 -17.90
C PRO A 180 -5.35 6.07 -16.86
N ASP A 181 -6.28 6.88 -17.37
CA ASP A 181 -7.24 7.65 -16.61
C ASP A 181 -8.15 6.72 -15.83
N PHE A 182 -8.22 6.91 -14.51
CA PHE A 182 -9.38 6.41 -13.77
C PHE A 182 -9.86 7.35 -12.67
N TRP A 183 -8.99 8.17 -12.05
CA TRP A 183 -9.43 9.15 -11.04
C TRP A 183 -8.62 10.44 -11.12
N LEU A 184 -8.99 11.23 -12.10
CA LEU A 184 -8.69 12.64 -12.17
C LEU A 184 -9.76 13.40 -11.36
N PRO A 185 -9.41 14.21 -10.33
CA PRO A 185 -10.22 15.42 -10.12
C PRO A 185 -9.65 16.66 -10.78
N SER A 186 -8.36 16.72 -11.13
CA SER A 186 -7.82 16.09 -12.34
C SER A 186 -6.50 15.29 -12.13
N LEU A 187 -6.32 14.62 -10.98
CA LEU A 187 -5.43 13.48 -10.65
C LEU A 187 -5.19 13.56 -9.12
N THR A 188 -6.14 13.17 -8.24
CA THR A 188 -6.11 13.64 -6.83
C THR A 188 -5.15 12.87 -5.92
N PRO A 189 -4.52 13.60 -4.96
CA PRO A 189 -3.64 13.06 -3.93
C PRO A 189 -4.29 13.12 -2.53
N THR A 190 -5.52 12.63 -2.35
CA THR A 190 -6.22 12.72 -1.03
C THR A 190 -6.79 11.41 -0.49
N PHE A 191 -6.58 10.27 -1.16
CA PHE A 191 -6.85 8.96 -0.55
C PHE A 191 -5.52 8.27 -0.28
N GLY A 192 -5.22 7.96 0.99
CA GLY A 192 -3.94 7.44 1.48
C GLY A 192 -3.51 6.12 0.85
N GLY A 193 -2.96 6.20 -0.36
CA GLY A 193 -2.49 5.07 -1.16
C GLY A 193 -1.38 5.53 -2.09
N VAL A 194 -0.32 6.10 -1.53
CA VAL A 194 0.83 6.68 -2.24
C VAL A 194 1.61 5.62 -3.06
N ALA A 195 1.34 4.33 -2.88
CA ALA A 195 2.11 3.27 -3.55
C ALA A 195 1.77 3.02 -5.04
N ALA A 196 0.71 3.62 -5.60
CA ALA A 196 0.31 3.39 -7.00
C ALA A 196 0.60 4.57 -7.95
N ARG A 197 0.82 5.79 -7.42
CA ARG A 197 1.06 7.00 -8.23
C ARG A 197 2.47 7.08 -8.80
N ASP A 198 3.46 6.51 -8.12
CA ASP A 198 4.86 6.66 -8.51
C ASP A 198 5.35 5.66 -9.57
N VAL A 199 4.51 4.70 -10.00
CA VAL A 199 4.97 3.64 -10.92
C VAL A 199 4.57 3.87 -12.38
N LEU A 200 3.53 4.67 -12.64
CA LEU A 200 3.08 4.98 -14.01
C LEU A 200 3.28 6.44 -14.41
N ALA A 201 3.26 7.39 -13.46
CA ALA A 201 3.52 8.81 -13.73
C ALA A 201 5.02 9.15 -13.80
N ALA A 202 5.89 8.29 -13.28
CA ALA A 202 7.33 8.42 -13.42
C ALA A 202 7.78 7.80 -14.75
N GLY A 203 7.55 8.52 -15.85
CA GLY A 203 8.24 8.32 -17.13
C GLY A 203 9.76 8.58 -17.05
N GLY A 204 10.40 8.27 -15.92
CA GLY A 204 11.77 8.61 -15.61
C GLY A 204 12.20 8.01 -14.28
N LYS A 205 12.88 6.87 -14.35
CA LYS A 205 13.95 6.48 -13.41
C LYS A 205 13.62 6.55 -11.89
N SER A 206 12.41 6.21 -11.44
CA SER A 206 12.25 5.65 -10.09
C SER A 206 12.41 4.14 -10.23
N GLY A 207 13.39 3.57 -9.52
CA GLY A 207 13.81 2.17 -9.69
C GLY A 207 12.60 1.24 -9.66
N GLN A 208 12.57 0.27 -10.59
CA GLN A 208 11.58 -0.81 -10.71
C GLN A 208 11.23 -1.38 -9.32
N SER A 209 10.26 -0.78 -8.64
CA SER A 209 9.70 -1.37 -7.44
C SER A 209 8.98 -2.60 -7.95
N LYS A 210 9.45 -3.78 -7.54
CA LYS A 210 8.90 -5.06 -8.00
C LYS A 210 7.45 -5.12 -7.51
N ILE A 211 6.52 -4.66 -8.34
CA ILE A 211 5.09 -4.80 -8.07
C ILE A 211 4.82 -6.29 -8.05
N GLY A 212 4.62 -6.79 -6.83
CA GLY A 212 4.29 -8.17 -6.54
C GLY A 212 2.83 -8.30 -6.11
N PRO A 213 2.32 -9.52 -6.04
CA PRO A 213 1.03 -9.79 -5.43
C PRO A 213 0.95 -9.25 -4.00
N VAL A 214 -0.23 -8.77 -3.62
CA VAL A 214 -0.55 -8.10 -2.35
C VAL A 214 -1.65 -8.87 -1.64
N CYS A 215 -1.56 -8.98 -0.32
CA CYS A 215 -2.59 -9.62 0.48
C CYS A 215 -3.88 -8.77 0.52
N ARG A 216 -5.04 -9.40 0.26
CA ARG A 216 -6.38 -8.74 0.27
C ARG A 216 -7.14 -8.93 1.59
N GLY A 217 -6.44 -9.25 2.67
CA GLY A 217 -7.00 -9.70 3.96
C GLY A 217 -7.66 -8.64 4.86
N GLY A 218 -7.61 -7.35 4.52
CA GLY A 218 -8.35 -6.29 5.24
C GLY A 218 -7.53 -5.17 5.90
N GLY A 219 -6.20 -5.29 5.95
CA GLY A 219 -5.32 -4.31 6.62
C GLY A 219 -4.28 -3.64 5.69
N GLU A 220 -3.10 -3.34 6.25
CA GLU A 220 -1.99 -2.77 5.49
C GLU A 220 -1.55 -3.68 4.34
N ARG A 221 -1.25 -3.06 3.19
CA ARG A 221 -0.82 -3.77 1.98
C ARG A 221 0.58 -4.32 2.17
N HIS A 222 0.70 -5.64 2.30
CA HIS A 222 1.99 -6.34 2.32
C HIS A 222 2.14 -7.30 1.14
N SER A 223 3.38 -7.67 0.82
CA SER A 223 3.70 -8.65 -0.21
C SER A 223 3.14 -10.03 0.15
N PHE A 224 2.48 -10.68 -0.80
CA PHE A 224 1.86 -11.98 -0.60
C PHE A 224 2.47 -13.01 -1.55
N ALA A 225 3.06 -14.08 -1.04
CA ALA A 225 3.70 -15.11 -1.85
C ALA A 225 3.41 -16.53 -1.33
N LEU A 226 3.49 -17.55 -2.19
CA LEU A 226 3.25 -18.95 -1.79
C LEU A 226 4.15 -19.41 -0.64
N LYS A 227 5.40 -18.95 -0.62
CA LYS A 227 6.38 -19.31 0.41
C LYS A 227 6.05 -18.69 1.78
N ASP A 228 5.22 -17.65 1.77
CA ASP A 228 4.85 -16.92 2.97
C ASP A 228 3.56 -17.48 3.61
N LEU A 229 2.94 -18.49 2.98
CA LEU A 229 1.78 -19.19 3.51
C LEU A 229 2.21 -20.18 4.58
N ILE A 230 1.68 -19.99 5.79
CA ILE A 230 1.97 -20.83 6.94
C ILE A 230 0.68 -21.63 7.25
N PRO A 231 0.74 -22.97 7.34
CA PRO A 231 -0.43 -23.76 7.70
C PRO A 231 -0.86 -23.47 9.15
N VAL A 232 -2.15 -23.60 9.42
CA VAL A 232 -2.74 -23.40 10.73
C VAL A 232 -3.44 -24.70 11.15
N LYS A 233 -3.22 -25.13 12.39
CA LYS A 233 -3.92 -26.28 12.98
C LYS A 233 -4.66 -25.83 14.23
N PHE A 234 -5.98 -25.81 14.14
CA PHE A 234 -6.83 -25.62 15.30
C PHE A 234 -6.97 -26.94 16.06
N SER A 235 -6.91 -26.87 17.39
CA SER A 235 -7.28 -27.99 18.25
C SER A 235 -8.77 -27.88 18.57
N TYR A 236 -9.48 -29.00 18.54
CA TYR A 236 -10.93 -29.04 18.77
C TYR A 236 -11.22 -29.93 19.97
N HIS A 237 -12.14 -29.49 20.84
CA HIS A 237 -12.58 -30.30 21.97
C HIS A 237 -13.81 -31.10 21.55
N THR A 238 -13.73 -32.43 21.67
CA THR A 238 -14.87 -33.32 21.50
C THR A 238 -15.32 -33.82 22.86
N GLU A 239 -16.42 -33.29 23.38
CA GLU A 239 -17.05 -33.81 24.58
C GLU A 239 -17.72 -35.14 24.26
N GLY A 240 -17.06 -36.25 24.62
CA GLY A 240 -17.67 -37.57 24.90
C GLY A 240 -18.53 -38.21 23.80
N LYS A 241 -17.90 -38.90 22.84
CA LYS A 241 -18.41 -40.15 22.25
C LYS A 241 -17.25 -41.10 21.95
N GLU A 242 -16.72 -41.73 22.99
CA GLU A 242 -16.05 -43.01 22.85
C GLU A 242 -17.15 -44.07 22.63
N GLY A 243 -17.33 -44.51 21.39
CA GLY A 243 -18.30 -45.55 21.06
C GLY A 243 -18.76 -45.51 19.61
N ALA A 244 -18.12 -46.38 18.79
CA ALA A 244 -18.63 -46.94 17.54
C ALA A 244 -19.31 -45.99 16.53
N GLY A 245 -18.56 -45.66 15.47
CA GLY A 245 -19.10 -45.19 14.20
C GLY A 245 -18.69 -43.77 13.85
N ALA A 246 -17.51 -43.62 13.27
CA ALA A 246 -17.09 -42.42 12.56
C ALA A 246 -18.02 -42.20 11.34
N LYS A 247 -19.17 -41.58 11.57
CA LYS A 247 -19.88 -40.84 10.52
C LYS A 247 -19.38 -39.41 10.60
N GLU A 248 -18.80 -38.95 9.49
CA GLU A 248 -18.31 -37.59 9.26
C GLU A 248 -19.43 -36.57 9.52
N SER A 249 -19.59 -36.12 10.77
CA SER A 249 -20.34 -34.92 11.08
C SER A 249 -19.50 -33.72 10.62
N LYS A 250 -20.05 -32.93 9.71
CA LYS A 250 -19.41 -31.81 8.99
C LYS A 250 -18.82 -30.69 9.85
N ASP A 251 -19.03 -30.69 11.16
CA ASP A 251 -18.60 -29.62 12.05
C ASP A 251 -17.62 -30.16 13.09
N PRO A 252 -16.32 -29.79 13.02
CA PRO A 252 -15.30 -30.28 13.93
C PRO A 252 -15.42 -29.59 15.30
N GLY A 253 -16.51 -29.75 16.04
CA GLY A 253 -16.65 -29.26 17.42
C GLY A 253 -16.27 -27.78 17.64
N GLU A 254 -16.00 -27.41 18.90
CA GLU A 254 -15.55 -26.06 19.24
C GLU A 254 -14.01 -26.02 19.31
N ALA A 255 -13.41 -25.03 18.65
CA ALA A 255 -11.95 -24.83 18.68
C ALA A 255 -11.52 -24.37 20.07
N VAL A 256 -10.48 -24.98 20.62
CA VAL A 256 -9.96 -24.72 21.96
C VAL A 256 -8.46 -24.44 21.94
N CYS A 257 -7.99 -23.65 22.91
CA CYS A 257 -6.56 -23.51 23.17
C CYS A 257 -6.03 -24.82 23.77
N PRO A 258 -4.93 -25.40 23.23
CA PRO A 258 -4.40 -26.67 23.72
C PRO A 258 -3.86 -26.62 25.16
N SER A 259 -3.57 -25.43 25.69
CA SER A 259 -2.88 -25.28 26.98
C SER A 259 -3.82 -24.96 28.14
N CYS A 260 -4.84 -24.14 27.91
CA CYS A 260 -5.81 -23.78 28.94
C CYS A 260 -7.21 -24.34 28.66
N MET A 261 -7.39 -25.08 27.57
CA MET A 261 -8.69 -25.61 27.10
C MET A 261 -9.78 -24.54 26.93
N LYS A 262 -9.41 -23.26 26.91
CA LYS A 262 -10.34 -22.15 26.72
C LYS A 262 -10.87 -22.17 25.28
N LYS A 263 -12.19 -22.05 25.15
CA LYS A 263 -12.89 -21.90 23.87
C LYS A 263 -12.36 -20.68 23.11
N LEU A 264 -11.92 -20.91 21.88
CA LEU A 264 -11.47 -19.87 20.97
C LEU A 264 -12.71 -19.20 20.36
N SER A 265 -12.76 -17.87 20.45
CA SER A 265 -13.87 -17.06 19.95
C SER A 265 -13.35 -15.73 19.44
N ASN A 266 -14.21 -14.96 18.76
CA ASN A 266 -13.86 -13.64 18.22
C ASN A 266 -13.31 -12.67 19.26
N ASN A 267 -13.57 -12.88 20.56
CA ASN A 267 -13.11 -12.00 21.64
C ASN A 267 -11.71 -12.36 22.18
N VAL A 268 -11.19 -13.54 21.85
CA VAL A 268 -9.89 -14.01 22.33
C VAL A 268 -8.85 -13.72 21.25
N ILE A 269 -7.81 -12.97 21.61
CA ILE A 269 -6.64 -12.78 20.74
C ILE A 269 -5.85 -14.10 20.73
N MET A 270 -5.47 -14.54 19.54
CA MET A 270 -4.80 -15.81 19.32
C MET A 270 -3.49 -15.60 18.57
N PHE A 271 -2.53 -16.46 18.84
CA PHE A 271 -1.22 -16.47 18.20
C PHE A 271 -0.97 -17.82 17.55
N LEU A 272 -0.38 -17.79 16.37
CA LEU A 272 0.11 -18.94 15.64
C LEU A 272 1.62 -19.09 15.83
N MET A 273 2.05 -20.32 16.08
CA MET A 273 3.45 -20.69 16.10
C MET A 273 3.86 -21.24 14.73
N LYS A 274 4.67 -20.48 13.99
CA LYS A 274 5.03 -20.78 12.59
C LYS A 274 5.63 -22.17 12.32
N PRO A 275 6.59 -22.70 13.09
CA PRO A 275 7.22 -23.99 12.76
C PRO A 275 6.30 -25.19 13.00
N CYS A 276 5.36 -25.09 13.94
CA CYS A 276 4.51 -26.22 14.35
C CYS A 276 3.02 -26.04 14.04
N ALA A 277 2.61 -24.87 13.52
CA ALA A 277 1.25 -24.55 13.12
C ALA A 277 0.19 -24.55 14.26
N HIS A 278 0.60 -24.61 15.53
CA HIS A 278 -0.33 -24.60 16.66
C HIS A 278 -0.85 -23.20 16.97
N VAL A 279 -2.14 -23.10 17.28
CA VAL A 279 -2.81 -21.86 17.70
C VAL A 279 -3.02 -21.86 19.22
N ILE A 280 -2.60 -20.78 19.87
CA ILE A 280 -2.62 -20.62 21.32
C ILE A 280 -3.25 -19.26 21.67
N CYS A 281 -3.98 -19.16 22.78
CA CYS A 281 -4.55 -17.90 23.23
C CYS A 281 -3.49 -16.94 23.81
N ARG A 282 -3.78 -15.64 23.76
CA ARG A 282 -2.89 -14.57 24.25
C ARG A 282 -2.32 -14.80 25.65
N THR A 283 -3.15 -15.19 26.59
CA THR A 283 -2.72 -15.44 27.98
C THR A 283 -1.65 -16.51 28.03
N CYS A 284 -1.87 -17.67 27.39
CA CYS A 284 -0.89 -18.76 27.38
C CYS A 284 0.38 -18.40 26.60
N THR A 285 0.29 -17.57 25.56
CA THR A 285 1.50 -17.13 24.85
C THR A 285 2.35 -16.16 25.67
N GLU A 286 1.72 -15.22 26.39
CA GLU A 286 2.42 -14.25 27.22
C GLU A 286 2.98 -14.88 28.50
N THR A 287 2.35 -15.93 29.04
CA THR A 287 2.82 -16.58 30.27
C THR A 287 3.76 -17.76 30.03
N LEU A 288 3.51 -18.59 29.01
CA LEU A 288 4.21 -19.86 28.82
C LEU A 288 5.20 -19.87 27.64
N VAL A 289 4.96 -19.05 26.60
CA VAL A 289 5.77 -19.08 25.36
C VAL A 289 6.79 -17.95 25.31
N ARG A 290 6.39 -16.74 25.74
CA ARG A 290 7.27 -15.58 25.91
C ARG A 290 7.51 -15.37 27.40
N PRO A 291 8.42 -16.13 28.04
CA PRO A 291 8.74 -15.87 29.43
C PRO A 291 9.24 -14.42 29.56
N PRO A 292 8.86 -13.69 30.62
CA PRO A 292 9.38 -12.36 30.87
C PRO A 292 10.92 -12.42 30.98
N PRO A 293 11.64 -11.37 30.58
CA PRO A 293 13.09 -11.31 30.78
C PRO A 293 13.38 -11.52 32.27
N PRO A 294 14.48 -12.20 32.63
CA PRO A 294 14.87 -12.35 34.03
C PRO A 294 15.10 -10.94 34.60
N GLY A 295 14.16 -10.48 35.44
CA GLY A 295 14.33 -9.26 36.21
C GLY A 295 15.40 -9.43 37.30
N PRO A 296 15.93 -8.34 37.87
CA PRO A 296 17.02 -8.36 38.84
C PRO A 296 16.53 -8.75 40.25
N ALA A 297 15.94 -9.95 40.40
CA ALA A 297 15.37 -10.41 41.67
C ALA A 297 15.51 -11.92 41.94
N ALA A 298 16.55 -12.56 41.38
CA ALA A 298 16.90 -13.95 41.71
C ALA A 298 18.37 -14.06 42.13
N ALA A 299 18.74 -13.31 43.16
CA ALA A 299 19.94 -13.58 43.96
C ALA A 299 19.51 -14.29 45.25
N ALA A 300 19.44 -15.62 45.21
CA ALA A 300 19.49 -16.45 46.41
C ALA A 300 19.92 -17.88 46.08
N SER A 301 21.21 -18.16 46.34
CA SER A 301 21.79 -19.46 46.67
C SER A 301 21.84 -20.51 45.53
N THR A 302 22.93 -21.19 45.17
CA THR A 302 24.08 -21.66 45.94
C THR A 302 25.28 -21.95 45.00
N SER A 303 26.46 -21.72 45.56
CA SER A 303 27.83 -22.14 45.19
C SER A 303 28.06 -23.22 44.12
N SER A 304 28.97 -22.95 43.17
CA SER A 304 30.33 -23.54 43.18
C SER A 304 31.25 -23.02 42.05
N LYS A 305 32.38 -22.46 42.50
CA LYS A 305 33.73 -22.26 41.90
C LYS A 305 33.96 -22.28 40.37
N THR A 306 34.61 -21.19 39.93
CA THR A 306 35.47 -21.02 38.74
C THR A 306 36.81 -21.81 38.84
N PRO A 307 37.61 -21.93 37.75
CA PRO A 307 38.60 -20.88 37.42
C PRO A 307 38.73 -20.49 35.93
N THR A 308 38.86 -19.17 35.72
CA THR A 308 39.68 -18.35 34.77
C THR A 308 40.36 -18.97 33.54
N VAL A 309 40.37 -18.24 32.40
CA VAL A 309 41.56 -17.68 31.68
C VAL A 309 41.13 -16.63 30.62
N THR A 310 41.60 -15.39 30.84
CA THR A 310 42.03 -14.23 30.01
C THR A 310 41.53 -13.88 28.58
N ASP A 311 41.36 -12.55 28.41
CA ASP A 311 41.70 -11.64 27.29
C ASP A 311 41.11 -11.86 25.87
N ASP A 312 40.27 -10.93 25.39
CA ASP A 312 40.66 -9.85 24.46
C ASP A 312 39.42 -9.02 24.04
N ALA A 313 39.66 -7.82 23.52
CA ALA A 313 38.68 -6.76 23.33
C ALA A 313 37.55 -7.10 22.33
N GLY A 314 36.30 -6.90 22.77
CA GLY A 314 35.15 -6.90 21.87
C GLY A 314 33.90 -6.37 22.59
N LEU A 315 33.36 -5.25 22.12
CA LEU A 315 32.07 -4.72 22.54
C LEU A 315 31.00 -5.84 22.56
N PRO A 316 30.24 -6.04 23.65
CA PRO A 316 29.17 -7.01 23.63
C PRO A 316 28.00 -6.47 22.81
N LYS A 317 27.69 -7.14 21.69
CA LYS A 317 26.33 -7.09 21.14
C LYS A 317 25.43 -7.79 22.15
N GLU A 318 24.64 -7.02 22.87
CA GLU A 318 23.51 -7.53 23.64
C GLU A 318 22.44 -8.07 22.67
N SER A 319 22.62 -9.31 22.23
CA SER A 319 21.52 -10.14 21.72
C SER A 319 21.29 -11.25 22.72
N GLY A 320 20.63 -10.92 23.82
CA GLY A 320 20.02 -11.92 24.69
C GLY A 320 19.00 -12.69 23.88
N GLU A 321 19.33 -13.91 23.50
CA GLU A 321 18.47 -14.79 22.73
C GLU A 321 17.37 -15.31 23.67
N GLU A 322 16.26 -14.58 23.75
CA GLU A 322 15.04 -15.05 24.42
C GLU A 322 14.57 -16.32 23.71
N ALA A 323 14.91 -17.49 24.27
CA ALA A 323 14.46 -18.77 23.75
C ALA A 323 12.96 -18.93 24.02
N HIS A 324 12.13 -18.78 22.98
CA HIS A 324 10.71 -19.10 23.05
C HIS A 324 10.50 -20.57 22.66
N VAL A 325 9.60 -21.28 23.32
CA VAL A 325 9.34 -22.70 23.06
C VAL A 325 7.84 -22.95 22.92
N CYS A 326 7.45 -23.79 21.97
CA CYS A 326 6.06 -24.16 21.79
C CYS A 326 5.61 -25.18 22.84
N ILE A 327 4.68 -24.80 23.70
CA ILE A 327 4.09 -25.66 24.75
C ILE A 327 3.37 -26.94 24.30
N VAL A 328 3.14 -27.13 23.00
CA VAL A 328 2.44 -28.33 22.47
C VAL A 328 3.42 -29.38 21.97
N CYS A 329 4.60 -28.97 21.50
CA CYS A 329 5.53 -29.84 20.78
C CYS A 329 7.00 -29.52 21.03
N ASP A 330 7.29 -28.64 21.99
CA ASP A 330 8.61 -28.18 22.41
C ASP A 330 9.52 -27.64 21.29
N ALA A 331 8.93 -27.27 20.14
CA ALA A 331 9.65 -26.66 19.04
C ALA A 331 10.23 -25.30 19.48
N GLN A 332 11.52 -25.07 19.19
CA GLN A 332 12.18 -23.79 19.41
C GLN A 332 11.62 -22.72 18.46
N LEU A 333 11.27 -21.57 19.03
CA LEU A 333 10.62 -20.46 18.35
C LEU A 333 11.48 -19.21 18.44
N ARG A 334 11.55 -18.47 17.33
CA ARG A 334 12.08 -17.09 17.35
C ARG A 334 10.93 -16.13 17.61
N LYS A 335 11.24 -14.92 18.06
CA LYS A 335 10.23 -13.86 18.26
C LYS A 335 9.40 -13.56 17.00
N LYS A 336 9.99 -13.74 15.81
CA LYS A 336 9.33 -13.57 14.50
C LYS A 336 8.41 -14.73 14.08
N ASP A 337 8.52 -15.87 14.76
CA ASP A 337 7.73 -17.07 14.45
C ASP A 337 6.40 -17.09 15.20
N ILE A 338 6.19 -16.14 16.12
CA ILE A 338 4.95 -15.93 16.87
C ILE A 338 4.13 -14.87 16.13
N ILE A 339 3.06 -15.28 15.45
CA ILE A 339 2.25 -14.41 14.60
C ILE A 339 0.88 -14.23 15.24
N GLU A 340 0.43 -12.99 15.43
CA GLU A 340 -0.94 -12.72 15.89
C GLU A 340 -1.94 -12.98 14.76
N LEU A 341 -2.94 -13.82 15.01
CA LEU A 341 -3.99 -14.08 14.03
C LEU A 341 -4.98 -12.91 14.00
N LYS A 342 -5.04 -12.24 12.84
CA LYS A 342 -5.92 -11.09 12.61
C LYS A 342 -7.35 -11.52 12.39
N ARG A 343 -8.21 -11.02 13.27
CA ARG A 343 -9.68 -11.15 13.22
C ARG A 343 -10.39 -10.04 12.45
N GLU A 344 -9.65 -9.26 11.65
CA GLU A 344 -10.18 -8.11 10.91
C GLU A 344 -11.42 -8.49 10.10
N GLY A 345 -12.49 -7.69 10.22
CA GLY A 345 -13.70 -7.82 9.42
C GLY A 345 -13.55 -7.13 8.07
N THR A 346 -14.46 -7.40 7.14
CA THR A 346 -14.50 -6.68 5.85
C THR A 346 -15.10 -5.29 6.03
N GLY A 347 -14.55 -4.27 5.35
CA GLY A 347 -15.15 -2.92 5.30
C GLY A 347 -14.94 -2.10 6.58
N PHE A 348 -16.02 -1.56 7.17
CA PHE A 348 -15.95 -0.69 8.36
C PHE A 348 -15.41 -1.41 9.61
N ALA A 349 -15.38 -2.75 9.62
CA ALA A 349 -14.82 -3.59 10.69
C ALA A 349 -13.33 -3.97 10.47
N SER A 350 -12.67 -3.40 9.46
CA SER A 350 -11.28 -3.72 9.08
C SER A 350 -10.25 -3.50 10.19
N GLY A 351 -10.51 -2.61 11.16
CA GLY A 351 -9.62 -2.42 12.31
C GLY A 351 -9.83 -3.43 13.45
N GLY A 352 -10.77 -4.37 13.35
CA GLY A 352 -11.15 -5.24 14.47
C GLY A 352 -11.74 -4.49 15.67
N LEU A 353 -12.06 -3.20 15.50
CA LEU A 353 -12.72 -2.37 16.50
C LEU A 353 -14.23 -2.63 16.45
N ALA A 354 -14.83 -2.83 17.62
CA ALA A 354 -16.26 -3.01 17.74
C ALA A 354 -17.05 -1.69 17.62
N GLU A 355 -16.39 -0.56 17.38
CA GLU A 355 -17.00 0.76 17.23
C GLU A 355 -16.54 1.38 15.92
N THR A 356 -17.50 1.82 15.09
CA THR A 356 -17.22 2.52 13.85
C THR A 356 -17.69 3.96 13.97
N SER A 357 -16.81 4.91 13.66
CA SER A 357 -17.15 6.31 13.54
C SER A 357 -17.27 6.72 12.08
N ARG A 358 -18.40 7.29 11.70
CA ARG A 358 -18.57 7.98 10.41
C ARG A 358 -18.56 9.48 10.66
N GLY A 359 -17.56 10.17 10.11
CA GLY A 359 -17.54 11.64 10.08
C GLY A 359 -18.71 12.16 9.24
N GLY A 360 -19.54 13.01 9.85
CA GLY A 360 -20.64 13.71 9.20
C GLY A 360 -20.46 15.22 9.31
N ILE A 361 -21.29 15.96 8.59
CA ILE A 361 -21.32 17.43 8.64
C ILE A 361 -21.72 17.83 10.06
N SER A 362 -20.89 18.64 10.73
CA SER A 362 -21.18 19.15 12.07
C SER A 362 -22.43 20.03 12.03
N PHE A 363 -23.36 19.79 12.95
CA PHE A 363 -24.47 20.70 13.16
C PHE A 363 -23.93 21.97 13.84
N GLN A 364 -23.92 23.08 13.12
CA GLN A 364 -23.76 24.42 13.70
C GLN A 364 -25.16 24.95 13.98
N GLY A 365 -25.64 24.79 15.20
CA GLY A 365 -26.95 25.26 15.63
C GLY A 365 -27.01 25.42 17.12
#